data_AF-B3S5Q9-F1
#
_entry.id   AF-B3S5Q9-F1
#
_cell.length_a   1.000
_cell.length_b   1.000
_cell.length_c   1.000
_cell.angle_alpha   90.00
_cell.angle_beta   90.00
_cell.angle_gamma   90.00
#
_symmetry.space_group_name_H-M   'P 1'
#
loop_
_entity.id
_entity.type
_entity.pdbx_description
1 polymer ?
#
loop_
_entity_poly.entity_id
_entity_poly.type
_entity_poly.pdbx_seq_one_letter_code
_entity_poly.pdbx_strand_id
1 'polypeptide(L)'
;MPHSGGRVGQGIYFASENSKSIGYIGVARNIGIMFLAEVALGKEHSITRDNSSLIAAPKGHDSVVARGKTEPDPKKDVTITIDGKTVTVPQGKPITRSQYNNSYFSQSEYLVYKESQVRLRYLIKIKV
;
A
#
# COMPACT_ATOMS: atom_id res chain seq x y z
N MET A 1 13.41 9.88 -5.65
CA MET A 1 13.57 10.72 -4.44
C MET A 1 14.83 10.28 -3.66
N PRO A 2 16.01 10.93 -3.83
CA PRO A 2 17.30 10.42 -3.33
C PRO A 2 17.45 10.34 -1.80
N HIS A 3 16.65 11.08 -1.02
CA HIS A 3 16.69 11.09 0.46
C HIS A 3 15.40 10.56 1.12
N SER A 4 14.45 10.01 0.36
CA SER A 4 13.26 9.39 0.95
C SER A 4 13.61 8.07 1.61
N GLY A 5 12.86 7.69 2.65
CA GLY A 5 13.00 6.40 3.30
C GLY A 5 11.87 6.16 4.29
N GLY A 6 11.85 4.96 4.85
CA GLY A 6 10.87 4.55 5.84
C GLY A 6 11.18 3.16 6.37
N ARG A 7 10.18 2.55 7.00
CA ARG A 7 10.30 1.21 7.62
C ARG A 7 10.66 0.10 6.64
N VAL A 8 10.38 0.32 5.36
CA VAL A 8 10.60 -0.65 4.27
C VAL A 8 11.47 -0.02 3.17
N GLY A 9 12.32 0.94 3.54
CA GLY A 9 13.34 1.52 2.67
C GLY A 9 12.83 2.60 1.71
N GLN A 10 13.56 2.79 0.62
CA GLN A 10 13.40 3.86 -0.36
C GLN A 10 12.51 3.40 -1.53
N GLY A 11 11.20 3.42 -1.30
CA GLY A 11 10.19 3.10 -2.31
C GLY A 11 9.00 4.04 -2.26
N ILE A 12 7.98 3.73 -3.06
CA ILE A 12 6.69 4.42 -3.04
C ILE A 12 5.75 3.59 -2.17
N TYR A 13 5.23 4.20 -1.11
CA TYR A 13 4.41 3.53 -0.09
C TYR A 13 2.93 3.67 -0.36
N PHE A 14 2.21 2.56 -0.27
CA PHE A 14 0.75 2.48 -0.36
C PHE A 14 0.19 1.68 0.82
N ALA A 15 -1.10 1.83 1.10
CA ALA A 15 -1.82 1.02 2.07
C ALA A 15 -3.15 0.56 1.46
N SER A 16 -3.57 -0.65 1.82
CA SER A 16 -4.90 -1.19 1.50
C SER A 16 -5.98 -0.68 2.44
N GLU A 17 -5.60 -0.20 3.63
CA GLU A 17 -6.50 0.35 4.64
C GLU A 17 -6.43 1.88 4.65
N ASN A 18 -7.54 2.55 4.34
CA ASN A 18 -7.64 4.02 4.35
C ASN A 18 -7.17 4.64 5.69
N SER A 19 -7.49 4.01 6.82
CA SER A 19 -7.10 4.48 8.16
C SER A 19 -5.58 4.55 8.37
N LYS A 20 -4.79 3.80 7.61
CA LYS A 20 -3.33 3.91 7.60
C LYS A 20 -2.89 5.15 6.84
N SER A 21 -3.36 5.31 5.60
CA SER A 21 -2.98 6.44 4.73
C SER A 21 -3.46 7.79 5.24
N ILE A 22 -4.62 7.85 5.90
CA ILE A 22 -5.16 9.10 6.47
C ILE A 22 -4.23 9.69 7.54
N GLY A 23 -3.41 8.87 8.21
CA GLY A 23 -2.42 9.35 9.18
C GLY A 23 -1.28 10.18 8.56
N TYR A 24 -1.15 10.19 7.24
CA TYR A 24 -0.09 10.89 6.50
C TYR A 24 -0.60 12.10 5.71
N ILE A 25 -1.91 12.40 5.72
CA ILE A 25 -2.43 13.54 4.97
C ILE A 25 -2.19 14.85 5.74
N GLY A 26 -1.75 15.88 5.02
CA GLY A 26 -1.82 17.26 5.51
C GLY A 26 -3.26 17.77 5.39
N VAL A 27 -3.72 18.52 6.40
CA VAL A 27 -5.08 19.07 6.44
C VAL A 27 -5.02 20.59 6.46
N ALA A 28 -5.78 21.24 5.59
CA ALA A 28 -5.96 22.69 5.57
C ALA A 28 -7.46 23.02 5.54
N ARG A 29 -7.92 23.86 6.47
CA ARG A 29 -9.35 24.21 6.61
C ARG A 29 -10.27 22.97 6.67
N ASN A 30 -9.87 21.95 7.44
CA ASN A 30 -10.55 20.65 7.60
C ASN A 30 -10.69 19.85 6.29
N ILE A 31 -9.88 20.16 5.29
CA ILE A 31 -9.81 19.40 4.03
C ILE A 31 -8.43 18.76 3.90
N GLY A 32 -8.41 17.46 3.69
CA GLY A 32 -7.23 16.69 3.31
C GLY A 32 -7.36 16.13 1.89
N ILE A 33 -6.23 15.81 1.28
CA ILE A 33 -6.16 15.23 -0.06
C ILE A 33 -5.50 13.86 0.04
N MET A 34 -6.08 12.87 -0.64
CA MET A 34 -5.53 11.52 -0.75
C MET A 34 -5.64 11.04 -2.19
N PHE A 35 -4.64 10.27 -2.65
CA PHE A 35 -4.67 9.65 -3.97
C PHE A 35 -5.08 8.18 -3.88
N LEU A 36 -5.83 7.72 -4.87
CA LEU A 36 -5.89 6.31 -5.22
C LEU A 36 -5.06 6.10 -6.49
N ALA A 37 -4.10 5.19 -6.39
CA ALA A 37 -3.23 4.82 -7.49
C ALA A 37 -3.46 3.36 -7.85
N GLU A 38 -3.41 3.07 -9.15
CA GLU A 38 -3.18 1.72 -9.64
C GLU A 38 -1.71 1.39 -9.47
N VAL A 39 -1.42 0.24 -8.83
CA VAL A 39 -0.06 -0.20 -8.53
C VAL A 39 0.16 -1.60 -9.11
N ALA A 40 1.13 -1.72 -10.02
CA ALA A 40 1.54 -2.99 -10.59
C ALA A 40 2.47 -3.74 -9.61
N LEU A 41 1.88 -4.45 -8.66
CA LEU A 41 2.60 -5.17 -7.60
C LEU A 41 3.39 -6.38 -8.12
N GLY A 42 2.95 -7.00 -9.22
CA GLY A 42 3.59 -8.19 -9.79
C GLY A 42 3.74 -9.31 -8.77
N LYS A 43 4.91 -9.94 -8.71
CA LYS A 43 5.22 -10.95 -7.71
C LYS A 43 5.68 -10.30 -6.41
N GLU A 44 4.91 -10.48 -5.34
CA GLU A 44 5.11 -9.83 -4.05
C GLU A 44 6.11 -10.57 -3.15
N HIS A 45 7.09 -9.85 -2.58
CA HIS A 45 7.92 -10.35 -1.48
C HIS A 45 7.36 -9.89 -0.13
N SER A 46 6.88 -10.83 0.70
CA SER A 46 6.29 -10.47 2.00
C SER A 46 7.34 -10.39 3.11
N ILE A 47 7.28 -9.33 3.93
CA ILE A 47 8.09 -9.17 5.16
C ILE A 47 7.18 -8.90 6.36
N THR A 48 7.66 -9.17 7.57
CA THR A 48 6.94 -8.93 8.84
C THR A 48 7.76 -8.14 9.87
N ARG A 49 8.99 -7.75 9.50
CA ARG A 49 9.89 -6.89 10.28
C ARG A 49 10.39 -5.77 9.39
N ASP A 50 10.67 -4.62 9.99
CA ASP A 50 11.25 -3.46 9.34
C ASP A 50 12.54 -3.82 8.60
N ASN A 51 12.71 -3.29 7.40
CA ASN A 51 13.96 -3.31 6.66
C ASN A 51 14.10 -1.98 5.90
N SER A 52 14.64 -0.98 6.61
CA SER A 52 14.85 0.37 6.07
C SER A 52 15.97 0.47 5.03
N SER A 53 16.72 -0.61 4.79
CA SER A 53 17.83 -0.63 3.82
C SER A 53 17.39 -0.95 2.39
N LEU A 54 16.12 -1.32 2.18
CA LEU A 54 15.63 -1.72 0.87
C LEU A 54 15.62 -0.55 -0.11
N ILE A 55 16.19 -0.76 -1.30
CA ILE A 55 16.15 0.17 -2.43
C ILE A 55 15.57 -0.46 -3.69
N ALA A 56 15.26 -1.76 -3.62
CA ALA A 56 14.65 -2.56 -4.68
C ALA A 56 13.93 -3.77 -4.06
N ALA A 57 13.00 -4.37 -4.81
CA ALA A 57 12.45 -5.67 -4.44
C ALA A 57 13.54 -6.77 -4.54
N PRO A 58 13.53 -7.80 -3.66
CA PRO A 58 14.47 -8.91 -3.76
C PRO A 58 14.40 -9.63 -5.11
N LYS A 59 15.50 -10.27 -5.51
CA LYS A 59 15.60 -10.99 -6.79
C LYS A 59 14.39 -11.91 -7.01
N GLY A 60 13.76 -11.79 -8.18
CA GLY A 60 12.60 -12.60 -8.57
C GLY A 60 11.26 -12.13 -7.99
N HIS A 61 11.20 -10.89 -7.49
CA HIS A 61 9.98 -10.21 -7.02
C HIS A 61 9.94 -8.79 -7.60
N ASP A 62 8.74 -8.23 -7.72
CA ASP A 62 8.49 -6.91 -8.31
C ASP A 62 8.10 -5.85 -7.26
N SER A 63 7.68 -6.30 -6.07
CA SER A 63 7.26 -5.46 -4.96
C SER A 63 7.63 -6.08 -3.62
N VAL A 64 7.59 -5.26 -2.56
CA VAL A 64 7.67 -5.72 -1.18
C VAL A 64 6.36 -5.37 -0.49
N VAL A 65 5.79 -6.31 0.25
CA VAL A 65 4.62 -6.05 1.09
C VAL A 65 4.99 -6.33 2.54
N ALA A 66 5.07 -5.27 3.34
CA ALA A 66 5.18 -5.41 4.78
C ALA A 66 3.79 -5.75 5.33
N ARG A 67 3.60 -7.02 5.68
CA ARG A 67 2.28 -7.57 5.99
C ARG A 67 1.81 -7.15 7.37
N GLY A 68 0.64 -6.52 7.43
CA GLY A 68 -0.01 -6.13 8.67
C GLY A 68 -0.60 -7.31 9.44
N LYS A 69 -0.93 -7.06 10.72
CA LYS A 69 -1.80 -7.94 11.51
C LYS A 69 -3.22 -7.96 10.96
N THR A 70 -3.63 -6.91 10.25
CA THR A 70 -4.91 -6.81 9.55
C THR A 70 -4.73 -6.61 8.05
N GLU A 71 -5.75 -6.99 7.30
CA GLU A 71 -5.90 -6.72 5.86
C GLU A 71 -7.42 -6.62 5.58
N PRO A 72 -7.89 -5.76 4.66
CA PRO A 72 -9.27 -5.83 4.16
C PRO A 72 -9.63 -7.27 3.77
N ASP A 73 -10.84 -7.74 4.10
CA ASP A 73 -11.25 -9.11 3.77
C ASP A 73 -11.18 -9.34 2.24
N PRO A 74 -10.24 -10.17 1.75
CA PRO A 74 -10.02 -10.36 0.32
C PRO A 74 -11.21 -11.06 -0.36
N LYS A 75 -12.10 -11.71 0.42
CA LYS A 75 -13.35 -12.28 -0.11
C LYS A 75 -14.35 -11.20 -0.56
N LYS A 76 -14.11 -9.95 -0.17
CA LYS A 76 -14.92 -8.79 -0.54
C LYS A 76 -14.25 -7.94 -1.62
N ASP A 77 -13.07 -8.32 -2.08
CA ASP A 77 -12.42 -7.62 -3.18
C ASP A 77 -13.31 -7.63 -4.42
N VAL A 78 -13.34 -6.49 -5.10
CA VAL A 78 -13.96 -6.37 -6.42
C VAL A 78 -12.87 -6.08 -7.43
N THR A 79 -13.13 -6.41 -8.69
CA THR A 79 -12.27 -6.02 -9.79
C THR A 79 -12.97 -4.98 -10.64
N ILE A 80 -12.20 -3.97 -11.06
CA ILE A 80 -12.64 -2.98 -12.04
C ILE A 80 -11.71 -3.03 -13.25
N THR A 81 -12.21 -2.59 -14.40
CA THR A 81 -11.38 -2.44 -15.60
C THR A 81 -10.97 -1.00 -15.77
N ILE A 82 -9.66 -0.74 -15.86
CA ILE A 82 -9.11 0.57 -16.21
C ILE A 82 -8.15 0.38 -17.38
N ASP A 83 -8.37 1.10 -18.49
CA ASP A 83 -7.58 0.99 -19.72
C ASP A 83 -7.40 -0.47 -20.22
N GLY A 84 -8.46 -1.28 -20.11
CA GLY A 84 -8.44 -2.68 -20.51
C GLY A 84 -7.65 -3.60 -19.56
N LYS A 85 -7.23 -3.12 -18.38
CA LYS A 85 -6.57 -3.91 -17.34
C LYS A 85 -7.50 -4.16 -16.16
N THR A 86 -7.47 -5.37 -15.62
CA THR A 86 -8.17 -5.73 -14.39
C THR A 86 -7.39 -5.20 -13.19
N VAL A 87 -8.03 -4.40 -12.36
CA VAL A 87 -7.48 -3.80 -11.14
C VAL A 87 -8.31 -4.23 -9.94
N THR A 88 -7.68 -4.82 -8.93
CA THR A 88 -8.34 -5.20 -7.67
C THR A 88 -8.54 -3.98 -6.79
N VAL A 89 -9.74 -3.85 -6.22
CA VAL A 89 -10.10 -2.80 -5.27
C VAL A 89 -10.64 -3.45 -4.00
N PRO A 90 -9.95 -3.34 -2.85
CA PRO A 90 -10.46 -3.85 -1.59
C PRO A 90 -11.76 -3.15 -1.18
N GLN A 91 -12.79 -3.93 -0.78
CA GLN A 91 -14.05 -3.40 -0.25
C GLN A 91 -14.37 -3.91 1.16
N GLY A 92 -13.62 -4.90 1.65
CA GLY A 92 -13.85 -5.52 2.95
C GLY A 92 -13.46 -4.61 4.10
N LYS A 93 -14.10 -4.81 5.26
CA LYS A 93 -13.56 -4.33 6.53
C LYS A 93 -12.24 -5.08 6.82
N PRO A 94 -11.28 -4.45 7.53
CA PRO A 94 -10.07 -5.15 7.96
C PRO A 94 -10.41 -6.35 8.84
N ILE A 95 -9.78 -7.48 8.55
CA ILE A 95 -9.86 -8.71 9.35
C ILE A 95 -8.46 -9.09 9.83
N THR A 96 -8.38 -9.74 10.99
CA THR A 96 -7.11 -10.26 11.52
C THR A 96 -6.56 -11.34 10.60
N ARG A 97 -5.27 -11.24 10.27
CA ARG A 97 -4.51 -12.23 9.52
C ARG A 97 -3.67 -13.03 10.51
N SER A 98 -4.20 -14.17 10.97
CA SER A 98 -3.55 -15.02 11.99
C SER A 98 -2.10 -15.36 11.66
N GLN A 99 -1.78 -15.60 10.37
CA GLN A 99 -0.42 -15.84 9.87
C GLN A 99 0.57 -14.68 10.11
N TYR A 100 0.08 -13.46 10.36
CA TYR A 100 0.87 -12.25 10.57
C TYR A 100 0.65 -11.62 11.97
N ASN A 101 0.10 -12.35 12.94
CA ASN A 101 -0.12 -11.85 14.30
C ASN A 101 1.15 -11.32 14.98
N ASN A 102 2.31 -11.91 14.66
CA ASN A 102 3.63 -11.50 15.19
C ASN A 102 4.32 -10.42 14.33
N SER A 103 3.62 -9.85 13.35
CA SER A 103 4.17 -8.78 12.52
C SER A 103 4.43 -7.51 13.33
N TYR A 104 5.49 -6.80 12.96
CA TYR A 104 5.83 -5.48 13.49
C TYR A 104 4.96 -4.39 12.85
N PHE A 105 4.15 -4.75 11.85
CA PHE A 105 3.22 -3.86 11.17
C PHE A 105 1.80 -4.17 11.65
N SER A 106 1.09 -3.15 12.16
CA SER A 106 -0.33 -3.30 12.50
C SER A 106 -1.19 -3.47 11.24
N GLN A 107 -0.92 -2.66 10.22
CA GLN A 107 -1.61 -2.64 8.92
C GLN A 107 -0.57 -2.77 7.81
N SER A 108 -0.94 -3.35 6.67
CA SER A 108 0.00 -3.61 5.57
C SER A 108 0.52 -2.32 4.92
N GLU A 109 1.81 -2.32 4.57
CA GLU A 109 2.44 -1.31 3.71
C GLU A 109 2.89 -2.00 2.42
N TYR A 110 2.42 -1.50 1.27
CA TYR A 110 2.74 -2.03 -0.06
C TYR A 110 3.77 -1.11 -0.72
N LEU A 111 4.87 -1.69 -1.21
CA LEU A 111 5.99 -0.94 -1.76
C LEU A 111 6.37 -1.40 -3.16
N VAL A 112 6.55 -0.41 -4.03
CA VAL A 112 7.23 -0.56 -5.31
C VAL A 112 8.44 0.37 -5.36
N TYR A 113 9.45 -0.01 -6.14
CA TYR A 113 10.74 0.68 -6.20
C TYR A 113 11.00 1.33 -7.57
N LYS A 114 10.03 1.27 -8.48
CA LYS A 114 10.06 1.92 -9.79
C LYS A 114 8.81 2.76 -9.96
N GLU A 115 8.98 4.03 -10.31
CA GLU A 115 7.87 4.97 -10.56
C GLU A 115 6.93 4.47 -11.66
N SER A 116 7.46 3.74 -12.65
CA SER A 116 6.67 3.13 -13.73
C SER A 116 5.67 2.05 -13.29
N GLN A 117 5.76 1.56 -12.04
CA GLN A 117 4.76 0.64 -11.47
C GLN A 117 3.52 1.36 -10.93
N VAL A 118 3.49 2.69 -10.93
CA VAL A 118 2.43 3.49 -10.31
C VAL A 118 1.74 4.35 -11.35
N ARG A 119 0.41 4.36 -11.32
CA ARG A 119 -0.40 5.31 -12.09
C ARG A 119 -1.50 5.91 -11.22
N LEU A 120 -1.48 7.23 -11.06
CA LEU A 120 -2.54 7.96 -10.35
C LEU A 120 -3.86 7.82 -11.13
N ARG A 121 -4.94 7.44 -10.43
CA ARG A 121 -6.26 7.27 -11.04
C ARG A 121 -7.29 8.23 -10.47
N TYR A 122 -7.27 8.45 -9.16
CA TYR A 122 -8.23 9.33 -8.49
C TYR A 122 -7.54 10.21 -7.46
N LEU A 123 -8.09 11.41 -7.29
CA LEU A 123 -7.81 12.30 -6.18
C LEU A 123 -9.08 12.44 -5.36
N ILE A 124 -8.97 12.20 -4.06
CA ILE A 124 -10.06 12.27 -3.10
C ILE A 124 -9.86 13.50 -2.24
N LYS A 125 -10.88 14.36 -2.21
CA LYS A 125 -11.02 15.44 -1.24
C LYS A 125 -11.76 14.89 -0.02
N ILE A 126 -11.07 14.82 1.12
CA ILE A 126 -11.60 14.31 2.37
C ILE A 126 -11.90 15.49 3.30
N LYS A 127 -13.09 15.51 3.90
CA LYS A 127 -13.38 16.38 5.04
C LYS A 127 -13.00 15.63 6.31
N VAL A 128 -12.10 16.20 7.09
CA VAL A 128 -11.53 15.61 8.31
C VAL A 128 -12.17 16.25 9.54
#